data_AF-A0A2L2N192-F1
#
_entry.id   AF-A0A2L2N192-F1
#
_cell.length_a   1.000
_cell.length_b   1.000
_cell.length_c   1.000
_cell.angle_alpha   90.00
_cell.angle_beta   90.00
_cell.angle_gamma   90.00
#
_symmetry.space_group_name_H-M   'P 1'
#
loop_
_entity.id
_entity.type
_entity.pdbx_description
1 polymer ?
#
loop_
_entity_poly.entity_id
_entity_poly.type
_entity_poly.pdbx_seq_one_letter_code
_entity_poly.pdbx_strand_id
1 'polypeptide(L)'
;MRPENFPVNSNPRFTQTGSGGFFIRSEAVTISPMRGANAMQVLEQSVVVFSQNYLPLCQINIKRAIVLLVTNKAQPLGLTTEGGWRVHSPNLVVDVPKHIRLTIASNERMWKVPPVNRKEVLRRDRYSCQYCGTGKHLTLDHVMPRSKGGSHTWDNVVTACERCNSRKGDRTLFESGMQLRTKPKAPIHPAISFAEQFWIDMQGSLE
;
A
#
# COMPACT_ATOMS: atom_id res chain seq x y z
N MET A 1 -13.78 13.34 17.32
CA MET A 1 -14.30 12.61 18.50
C MET A 1 -13.63 11.25 18.52
N ARG A 2 -12.79 10.97 19.53
CA ARG A 2 -12.14 9.67 19.72
C ARG A 2 -13.12 8.75 20.47
N PRO A 3 -13.34 7.50 20.05
CA PRO A 3 -13.93 6.50 20.93
C PRO A 3 -12.82 5.95 21.82
N GLU A 4 -12.93 6.23 23.11
CA GLU A 4 -12.21 5.50 24.15
C GLU A 4 -12.84 4.10 24.31
N ASN A 5 -12.03 3.14 24.76
CA ASN A 5 -12.32 1.71 25.02
C ASN A 5 -12.00 0.73 23.89
N PHE A 6 -10.72 0.36 23.79
CA PHE A 6 -10.33 -0.93 23.21
C PHE A 6 -10.17 -1.96 24.35
N PRO A 7 -10.80 -3.14 24.27
CA PRO A 7 -10.57 -4.19 25.23
C PRO A 7 -9.15 -4.75 25.07
N VAL A 8 -8.36 -4.69 26.14
CA VAL A 8 -7.08 -5.41 26.25
C VAL A 8 -7.44 -6.88 26.46
N ASN A 9 -7.45 -7.68 25.39
CA ASN A 9 -7.60 -9.13 25.52
C ASN A 9 -6.27 -9.86 25.32
N SER A 10 -6.08 -10.78 26.27
CA SER A 10 -4.97 -11.67 26.60
C SER A 10 -4.02 -12.12 25.49
N ASN A 11 -2.73 -12.17 25.86
CA ASN A 11 -1.63 -12.75 25.09
C ASN A 11 -2.02 -14.09 24.42
N PRO A 12 -1.68 -14.30 23.13
CA PRO A 12 -1.83 -15.62 22.53
C PRO A 12 -0.90 -16.61 23.26
N ARG A 13 -1.47 -17.73 23.71
CA ARG A 13 -0.70 -18.85 24.26
C ARG A 13 0.11 -19.49 23.14
N PHE A 14 1.40 -19.18 23.09
CA PHE A 14 2.38 -19.99 22.37
C PHE A 14 2.61 -21.27 23.19
N THR A 15 2.11 -22.42 22.74
CA THR A 15 2.47 -23.70 23.34
C THR A 15 3.90 -24.03 22.92
N GLN A 16 4.85 -23.64 23.77
CA GLN A 16 6.28 -23.88 23.60
C GLN A 16 6.56 -25.36 23.92
N THR A 17 6.99 -26.12 22.91
CA THR A 17 7.62 -27.43 23.15
C THR A 17 9.10 -27.31 22.76
N GLY A 18 9.98 -27.31 23.76
CA GLY A 18 11.43 -27.47 23.58
C GLY A 18 12.26 -26.18 23.45
N SER A 19 13.20 -26.01 24.37
CA SER A 19 14.27 -25.00 24.36
C SER A 19 15.40 -25.40 23.41
N GLY A 20 15.63 -24.63 22.34
CA GLY A 20 16.79 -24.79 21.46
C GLY A 20 16.80 -23.75 20.35
N GLY A 21 17.94 -23.07 20.16
CA GLY A 21 18.10 -22.00 19.17
C GLY A 21 17.67 -22.42 17.77
N PHE A 22 16.80 -21.62 17.14
CA PHE A 22 16.15 -21.98 15.89
C PHE A 22 16.94 -21.47 14.68
N PHE A 23 17.72 -22.35 14.05
CA PHE A 23 18.09 -22.24 12.64
C PHE A 23 16.96 -22.84 11.81
N ILE A 24 16.19 -22.01 11.09
CA ILE A 24 15.14 -22.51 10.18
C ILE A 24 15.81 -23.12 8.95
N ARG A 25 15.91 -24.45 8.92
CA ARG A 25 16.10 -25.20 7.66
C ARG A 25 14.79 -25.21 6.87
N SER A 26 14.93 -25.02 5.57
CA SER A 26 13.90 -24.94 4.56
C SER A 26 13.23 -26.30 4.29
N GLU A 27 12.41 -26.83 5.19
CA GLU A 27 11.59 -28.01 4.88
C GLU A 27 10.14 -27.86 5.40
N ALA A 28 9.21 -28.04 4.45
CA ALA A 28 7.76 -28.21 4.49
C ALA A 28 6.96 -27.51 5.62
N VAL A 29 6.34 -26.37 5.26
CA VAL A 29 5.22 -25.74 5.98
C VAL A 29 3.93 -26.38 5.48
N THR A 30 3.14 -27.02 6.35
CA THR A 30 1.84 -27.63 6.00
C THR A 30 0.73 -26.73 6.50
N ILE A 31 -0.27 -26.42 5.68
CA ILE A 31 -1.28 -25.43 6.05
C ILE A 31 -2.64 -26.12 6.17
N SER A 32 -3.31 -25.95 7.32
CA SER A 32 -4.64 -26.51 7.53
C SER A 32 -5.68 -25.41 7.30
N PRO A 33 -6.53 -25.54 6.28
CA PRO A 33 -7.56 -24.56 5.97
C PRO A 33 -8.69 -24.57 7.01
N MET A 34 -9.31 -23.41 7.26
CA MET A 34 -10.72 -23.43 7.68
C MET A 34 -11.54 -23.98 6.52
N ARG A 35 -12.49 -24.89 6.82
CA ARG A 35 -13.31 -25.69 5.89
C ARG A 35 -13.25 -25.22 4.42
N GLY A 36 -12.55 -26.00 3.58
CA GLY A 36 -12.69 -25.95 2.12
C GLY A 36 -11.62 -25.19 1.32
N ALA A 37 -10.65 -24.50 1.94
CA ALA A 37 -9.56 -23.86 1.19
C ALA A 37 -8.38 -24.82 0.96
N ASN A 38 -7.69 -24.74 -0.18
CA ASN A 38 -6.50 -25.57 -0.46
C ASN A 38 -5.27 -25.02 0.32
N ALA A 39 -4.36 -25.87 0.80
CA ALA A 39 -3.15 -25.45 1.52
C ALA A 39 -2.29 -24.44 0.72
N MET A 40 -2.27 -24.56 -0.61
CA MET A 40 -1.60 -23.57 -1.47
C MET A 40 -2.29 -22.20 -1.49
N GLN A 41 -3.63 -22.14 -1.36
CA GLN A 41 -4.39 -20.88 -1.40
C GLN A 41 -4.13 -19.98 -0.20
N VAL A 42 -3.69 -20.54 0.93
CA VAL A 42 -3.38 -19.75 2.12
C VAL A 42 -2.09 -18.94 1.93
N LEU A 43 -1.12 -19.44 1.16
CA LEU A 43 0.12 -18.71 0.88
C LEU A 43 -0.07 -17.50 -0.05
N GLU A 44 -1.17 -17.46 -0.78
CA GLU A 44 -1.58 -16.35 -1.65
C GLU A 44 -2.26 -15.22 -0.87
N GLN A 45 -2.60 -15.48 0.39
CA GLN A 45 -3.29 -14.50 1.24
C GLN A 45 -2.37 -13.38 1.68
N SER A 46 -3.01 -12.28 2.04
CA SER A 46 -2.35 -11.03 2.39
C SER A 46 -2.91 -10.46 3.70
N VAL A 47 -2.00 -9.91 4.50
CA VAL A 47 -2.23 -9.42 5.86
C VAL A 47 -1.97 -7.92 5.86
N VAL A 48 -2.85 -7.15 6.48
CA VAL A 48 -2.67 -5.71 6.65
C VAL A 48 -1.79 -5.44 7.88
N VAL A 49 -0.83 -4.55 7.71
CA VAL A 49 0.13 -4.17 8.76
C VAL A 49 -0.19 -2.78 9.27
N PHE A 50 -0.27 -2.66 10.58
CA PHE A 50 -0.44 -1.41 11.30
C PHE A 50 0.86 -0.98 11.96
N SER A 51 1.08 0.33 12.02
CA SER A 51 2.11 0.93 12.88
C SER A 51 1.77 0.71 14.37
N GLN A 52 2.73 1.01 15.25
CA GLN A 52 2.50 1.01 16.71
C GLN A 52 1.34 1.94 17.12
N ASN A 53 1.13 3.02 16.37
CA ASN A 53 0.08 4.02 16.58
C ASN A 53 -1.23 3.70 15.83
N TYR A 54 -1.43 2.45 15.39
CA TYR A 54 -2.66 1.99 14.73
C TYR A 54 -2.98 2.68 13.39
N LEU A 55 -1.99 3.30 12.74
CA LEU A 55 -2.09 3.70 11.34
C LEU A 55 -1.93 2.47 10.43
N PRO A 56 -2.88 2.14 9.53
CA PRO A 56 -2.68 1.13 8.49
C PRO A 56 -1.55 1.56 7.55
N LEU A 57 -0.53 0.74 7.38
CA LEU A 57 0.67 1.09 6.61
C LEU A 57 0.65 0.50 5.20
N CYS A 58 0.36 -0.79 5.08
CA CYS A 58 0.37 -1.53 3.82
C CYS A 58 -0.23 -2.93 4.00
N GLN A 59 -0.33 -3.66 2.90
CA GLN A 59 -0.62 -5.09 2.88
C GLN A 59 0.63 -5.88 2.51
N ILE A 60 0.90 -6.97 3.24
CA ILE A 60 2.02 -7.88 2.99
C ILE A 60 1.51 -9.28 2.69
N ASN A 61 2.32 -10.10 2.04
CA ASN A 61 2.00 -11.52 1.90
C ASN A 61 2.02 -12.23 3.27
N ILE A 62 1.28 -13.34 3.39
CA ILE A 62 1.20 -14.10 4.64
C ILE A 62 2.57 -14.62 5.10
N LYS A 63 3.47 -14.96 4.17
CA LYS A 63 4.82 -15.44 4.48
C LYS A 63 5.60 -14.42 5.31
N ARG A 64 5.55 -13.14 4.93
CA ARG A 64 6.14 -12.04 5.70
C ARG A 64 5.43 -11.82 7.03
N ALA A 65 4.11 -11.99 7.08
CA ALA A 65 3.35 -11.87 8.33
C ALA A 65 3.76 -12.95 9.35
N ILE A 66 3.89 -14.20 8.91
CA ILE A 66 4.38 -15.31 9.75
C ILE A 66 5.76 -14.97 10.32
N VAL A 67 6.69 -14.50 9.49
CA VAL A 67 8.03 -14.10 9.94
C VAL A 67 7.94 -13.01 11.01
N LEU A 68 7.10 -11.98 10.83
CA LEU A 68 6.95 -10.90 11.81
C LEU A 68 6.34 -11.38 13.15
N LEU A 69 5.37 -12.29 13.10
CA LEU A 69 4.73 -12.85 14.29
C LEU A 69 5.69 -13.78 15.06
N VAL A 70 6.34 -14.72 14.37
CA VAL A 70 7.27 -15.68 14.98
C VAL A 70 8.50 -14.98 15.56
N THR A 71 8.95 -13.88 14.94
CA THR A 71 10.06 -13.07 15.47
C THR A 71 9.63 -12.03 16.52
N ASN A 72 8.36 -12.04 16.96
CA ASN A 72 7.78 -11.09 17.92
C ASN A 72 7.91 -9.60 17.53
N LYS A 73 8.06 -9.32 16.23
CA LYS A 73 8.12 -7.95 15.67
C LYS A 73 6.73 -7.40 15.32
N ALA A 74 5.71 -8.24 15.38
CA ALA A 74 4.32 -7.87 15.25
C ALA A 74 3.45 -8.66 16.21
N GLN A 75 2.28 -8.10 16.53
CA GLN A 75 1.25 -8.72 17.34
C GLN A 75 -0.07 -8.79 16.56
N PRO A 76 -0.92 -9.80 16.84
CA PRO A 76 -2.28 -9.84 16.30
C PRO A 76 -3.07 -8.59 16.64
N LEU A 77 -3.89 -8.13 15.68
CA LEU A 77 -4.82 -7.02 15.88
C LEU A 77 -6.25 -7.50 15.61
N GLY A 78 -7.08 -7.52 16.66
CA GLY A 78 -8.46 -8.03 16.60
C GLY A 78 -9.47 -7.01 16.09
N LEU A 79 -9.27 -6.48 14.87
CA LEU A 79 -10.23 -5.55 14.25
C LEU A 79 -11.49 -6.22 13.70
N THR A 80 -11.45 -7.52 13.43
CA THR A 80 -12.53 -8.29 12.80
C THR A 80 -12.88 -9.51 13.64
N THR A 81 -14.15 -9.90 13.64
CA THR A 81 -14.65 -11.16 14.22
C THR A 81 -14.31 -12.37 13.36
N GLU A 82 -13.94 -12.16 12.10
CA GLU A 82 -13.52 -13.21 11.18
C GLU A 82 -12.18 -13.83 11.60
N GLY A 83 -12.13 -15.16 11.52
CA GLY A 83 -10.93 -15.95 11.82
C GLY A 83 -9.77 -15.63 10.87
N GLY A 84 -8.55 -15.70 11.42
CA GLY A 84 -7.33 -15.69 10.64
C GLY A 84 -7.06 -17.04 9.96
N TRP A 85 -5.84 -17.22 9.47
CA TRP A 85 -5.37 -18.46 8.89
C TRP A 85 -4.50 -19.23 9.89
N ARG A 86 -4.66 -20.54 9.93
CA ARG A 86 -3.81 -21.42 10.75
C ARG A 86 -2.74 -22.07 9.89
N VAL A 87 -1.48 -21.80 10.21
CA VAL A 87 -0.31 -22.29 9.49
C VAL A 87 0.42 -23.28 10.36
N HIS A 88 0.72 -24.47 9.83
CA HIS A 88 1.47 -25.49 10.56
C HIS A 88 2.88 -25.67 9.97
N SER A 89 3.79 -26.02 10.85
CA SER A 89 5.13 -26.53 10.60
C SER A 89 5.27 -27.78 11.48
N PRO A 90 6.16 -28.74 11.16
CA PRO A 90 6.33 -29.95 11.96
C PRO A 90 6.42 -29.70 13.47
N ASN A 91 6.99 -28.57 13.89
CA ASN A 91 7.21 -28.23 15.30
C ASN A 91 6.44 -26.97 15.78
N LEU A 92 5.59 -26.35 14.94
CA LEU A 92 5.01 -25.05 15.27
C LEU A 92 3.64 -24.86 14.59
N VAL A 93 2.68 -24.33 15.33
CA VAL A 93 1.41 -23.86 14.78
C VAL A 93 1.31 -22.36 15.01
N VAL A 94 1.06 -21.60 13.95
CA VAL A 94 0.96 -20.14 13.96
C VAL A 94 -0.41 -19.73 13.46
N ASP A 95 -1.17 -19.03 14.30
CA ASP A 95 -2.40 -18.36 13.91
C ASP A 95 -2.05 -16.96 13.36
N VAL A 96 -2.37 -16.73 12.09
CA VAL A 96 -2.09 -15.49 11.36
C VAL A 96 -3.39 -14.73 11.17
N PRO A 97 -3.63 -13.62 11.91
CA PRO A 97 -4.83 -12.81 11.72
C PRO A 97 -4.76 -11.99 10.42
N LYS A 98 -5.90 -11.45 10.00
CA LYS A 98 -5.99 -10.54 8.86
C LYS A 98 -5.26 -9.20 9.07
N HIS A 99 -5.12 -8.79 10.33
CA HIS A 99 -4.50 -7.54 10.73
C HIS A 99 -3.43 -7.80 11.80
N ILE A 100 -2.23 -7.25 11.61
CA ILE A 100 -1.15 -7.30 12.59
C ILE A 100 -0.63 -5.89 12.87
N ARG A 101 -0.15 -5.65 14.09
CA ARG A 101 0.44 -4.38 14.52
C ARG A 101 1.93 -4.57 14.81
N LEU A 102 2.77 -3.69 14.28
CA LEU A 102 4.20 -3.70 14.62
C LEU A 102 4.42 -3.32 16.09
N THR A 103 5.32 -4.05 16.76
CA THR A 103 5.69 -3.81 18.17
C THR A 103 6.84 -2.81 18.31
N ILE A 104 7.69 -2.73 17.30
CA ILE A 104 8.76 -1.76 17.21
C ILE A 104 8.24 -0.51 16.51
N ALA A 105 8.66 0.66 17.00
CA ALA A 105 8.52 1.88 16.24
C ALA A 105 9.24 1.68 14.90
N SER A 106 8.47 1.65 13.81
CA SER A 106 9.07 1.80 12.49
C SER A 106 9.72 3.16 12.52
N ASN A 107 11.06 3.21 12.50
CA ASN A 107 11.79 4.46 12.41
C ASN A 107 11.18 5.22 11.23
N GLU A 108 10.45 6.29 11.52
CA GLU A 108 9.69 7.06 10.55
C GLU A 108 10.72 7.75 9.67
N ARG A 109 11.25 7.01 8.71
CA ARG A 109 12.10 7.60 7.67
C ARG A 109 11.22 8.65 7.02
N MET A 110 11.60 9.91 7.21
CA MET A 110 10.91 11.04 6.60
C MET A 110 10.69 10.72 5.14
N TRP A 111 9.43 10.48 4.77
CA TRP A 111 9.10 10.17 3.40
C TRP A 111 9.37 11.41 2.55
N LYS A 112 10.20 11.23 1.53
CA LYS A 112 10.48 12.27 0.55
C LYS A 112 9.62 11.99 -0.67
N VAL A 113 8.96 13.03 -1.17
CA VAL A 113 8.25 12.96 -2.45
C VAL A 113 9.23 12.47 -3.51
N PRO A 114 8.93 11.36 -4.21
CA PRO A 114 9.84 10.84 -5.23
C PRO A 114 9.98 11.86 -6.37
N PRO A 115 11.12 11.88 -7.08
CA PRO A 115 11.26 12.70 -8.28
C PRO A 115 10.19 12.33 -9.32
N VAL A 116 9.89 13.26 -10.22
CA VAL A 116 8.91 13.05 -11.28
C VAL A 116 9.34 11.87 -12.15
N ASN A 117 8.44 10.90 -12.32
CA ASN A 117 8.63 9.73 -13.15
C ASN A 117 7.46 9.59 -14.11
N ARG A 118 7.74 9.34 -15.39
CA ARG A 118 6.74 9.12 -16.44
C ARG A 118 5.64 8.14 -16.03
N LYS A 119 6.01 6.98 -15.49
CA LYS A 119 5.04 5.95 -15.10
C LYS A 119 4.06 6.46 -14.05
N GLU A 120 4.56 7.23 -13.09
CA GLU A 120 3.77 7.76 -11.99
C GLU A 120 2.90 8.96 -12.42
N VAL A 121 3.38 9.82 -13.33
CA VAL A 121 2.56 10.89 -13.92
C VAL A 121 1.41 10.32 -14.75
N LEU A 122 1.68 9.29 -15.57
CA LEU A 122 0.66 8.56 -16.32
C LEU A 122 -0.39 7.95 -15.38
N ARG A 123 0.05 7.30 -14.29
CA ARG A 123 -0.86 6.73 -13.29
C ARG A 123 -1.70 7.80 -12.60
N ARG A 124 -1.08 8.90 -12.15
CA ARG A 124 -1.76 10.05 -11.51
C ARG A 124 -2.87 10.59 -12.41
N ASP A 125 -2.57 10.72 -13.71
CA ASP A 125 -3.48 11.28 -14.71
C ASP A 125 -4.43 10.23 -15.31
N ARG A 126 -4.54 9.04 -14.69
CA ARG A 126 -5.42 7.93 -15.13
C ARG A 126 -5.20 7.55 -16.58
N TYR A 127 -3.95 7.51 -17.01
CA TYR A 127 -3.53 7.22 -18.39
C TYR A 127 -4.35 8.01 -19.43
N SER A 128 -4.58 9.30 -19.14
CA SER A 128 -5.41 10.17 -19.96
C SER A 128 -4.73 11.52 -20.16
N CYS A 129 -4.82 12.05 -21.39
CA CYS A 129 -4.32 13.38 -21.73
C CYS A 129 -5.03 14.44 -20.89
N GLN A 130 -4.27 15.27 -20.18
CA GLN A 130 -4.80 16.34 -19.33
C GLN A 130 -5.45 17.49 -20.11
N TYR A 131 -5.32 17.52 -21.44
CA TYR A 131 -5.93 18.52 -22.30
C TYR A 131 -7.23 18.03 -22.96
N CYS A 132 -7.22 16.84 -23.57
CA CYS A 132 -8.37 16.34 -24.34
C CYS A 132 -9.00 15.06 -23.77
N GLY A 133 -8.36 14.39 -22.80
CA GLY A 133 -8.87 13.17 -22.18
C GLY A 133 -8.62 11.87 -22.94
N THR A 134 -7.96 11.90 -24.13
CA THR A 134 -7.63 10.65 -24.83
C THR A 134 -6.58 9.84 -24.09
N GLY A 135 -6.67 8.50 -24.14
CA GLY A 135 -5.66 7.58 -23.60
C GLY A 135 -4.62 7.10 -24.62
N LYS A 136 -4.64 7.61 -25.85
CA LYS A 136 -3.76 7.15 -26.95
C LYS A 136 -2.52 8.03 -27.10
N HIS A 137 -1.40 7.42 -27.48
CA HIS A 137 -0.11 8.09 -27.79
C HIS A 137 0.30 9.11 -26.72
N LEU A 138 0.33 8.66 -25.48
CA LEU A 138 0.58 9.51 -24.33
C LEU A 138 2.07 9.85 -24.21
N THR A 139 2.34 11.10 -23.88
CA THR A 139 3.64 11.69 -23.64
C THR A 139 3.60 12.49 -22.34
N LEU A 140 4.74 13.04 -21.93
CA LEU A 140 4.78 14.04 -20.86
C LEU A 140 4.91 15.42 -21.49
N ASP A 141 4.23 16.40 -20.88
CA ASP A 141 4.35 17.80 -21.22
C ASP A 141 4.61 18.63 -19.96
N HIS A 142 5.33 19.73 -20.12
CA HIS A 142 5.55 20.73 -19.09
C HIS A 142 4.55 21.87 -19.27
N VAL A 143 3.67 22.06 -18.28
CA VAL A 143 2.60 23.08 -18.28
C VAL A 143 3.17 24.47 -18.58
N MET A 144 4.22 24.86 -17.86
CA MET A 144 5.16 25.90 -18.24
C MET A 144 6.32 25.25 -19.01
N PRO A 145 6.52 25.57 -20.30
CA PRO A 145 7.63 25.02 -21.10
C PRO A 145 9.01 25.28 -20.48
N ARG A 146 9.96 24.35 -20.68
CA ARG A 146 11.34 24.51 -20.19
C ARG A 146 12.04 25.75 -20.76
N SER A 147 11.76 26.06 -22.02
CA SER A 147 12.23 27.26 -22.72
C SER A 147 11.81 28.57 -22.04
N LYS A 148 10.74 28.53 -21.22
CA LYS A 148 10.22 29.66 -20.45
C LYS A 148 10.48 29.55 -18.94
N GLY A 149 11.43 28.71 -18.53
CA GLY A 149 11.82 28.53 -17.13
C GLY A 149 11.05 27.45 -16.37
N GLY A 150 10.25 26.62 -17.06
CA GLY A 150 9.47 25.57 -16.43
C GLY A 150 10.32 24.47 -15.79
N SER A 151 10.10 24.21 -14.50
CA SER A 151 10.77 23.16 -13.74
C SER A 151 10.22 21.76 -14.05
N HIS A 152 11.04 20.72 -13.91
CA HIS A 152 10.59 19.32 -14.01
C HIS A 152 10.09 18.82 -12.65
N THR A 153 8.96 19.37 -12.20
CA THR A 153 8.34 19.10 -10.89
C THR A 153 6.92 18.60 -11.05
N TRP A 154 6.38 17.97 -9.99
CA TRP A 154 5.06 17.38 -10.00
C TRP A 154 3.93 18.34 -10.39
N ASP A 155 4.08 19.61 -10.03
CA ASP A 155 3.10 20.66 -10.28
C ASP A 155 3.21 21.25 -11.70
N ASN A 156 4.25 20.88 -12.46
CA ASN A 156 4.47 21.38 -13.81
C ASN A 156 4.44 20.28 -14.88
N VAL A 157 4.51 19.00 -14.50
CA VAL A 157 4.54 17.88 -15.47
C VAL A 157 3.20 17.16 -15.51
N VAL A 158 2.66 16.99 -16.71
CA VAL A 158 1.36 16.37 -16.98
C VAL A 158 1.43 15.36 -18.12
N THR A 159 0.47 14.46 -18.16
CA THR A 159 0.24 13.57 -19.29
C THR A 159 -0.42 14.32 -20.43
N ALA A 160 0.14 14.23 -21.63
CA ALA A 160 -0.41 14.85 -22.84
C ALA A 160 -0.33 13.87 -24.01
N CYS A 161 -1.37 13.75 -24.85
CA CYS A 161 -1.23 13.01 -26.09
C CYS A 161 -0.33 13.77 -27.07
N GLU A 162 0.33 13.07 -27.99
CA GLU A 162 1.25 13.65 -28.97
C GLU A 162 0.65 14.83 -29.74
N ARG A 163 -0.62 14.74 -30.16
CA ARG A 163 -1.33 15.82 -30.86
C ARG A 163 -1.47 17.08 -29.99
N CYS A 164 -1.89 16.93 -28.73
CA CYS A 164 -2.03 18.06 -27.81
C CYS A 164 -0.68 18.63 -27.41
N ASN A 165 0.31 17.77 -27.18
CA ASN A 165 1.66 18.17 -26.82
C ASN A 165 2.30 18.99 -27.96
N SER A 166 2.21 18.51 -29.20
CA SER A 166 2.69 19.23 -30.39
C SER A 166 1.92 20.53 -30.63
N ARG A 167 0.60 20.53 -30.40
CA ARG A 167 -0.21 21.75 -30.48
C ARG A 167 0.25 22.79 -29.47
N LYS A 168 0.55 22.39 -28.23
CA LYS A 168 1.03 23.33 -27.21
C LYS A 168 2.44 23.81 -27.55
N GLY A 169 3.38 22.90 -27.77
CA GLY A 169 4.78 23.21 -28.00
C GLY A 169 5.37 24.06 -26.87
N ASP A 170 6.14 25.09 -27.23
CA ASP A 170 6.75 26.05 -26.30
C ASP A 170 5.79 27.16 -25.82
N ARG A 171 4.49 26.99 -26.01
CA ARG A 171 3.48 27.94 -25.53
C ARG A 171 3.02 27.63 -24.12
N THR A 172 2.71 28.68 -23.36
CA THR A 172 2.02 28.57 -22.08
C THR A 172 0.56 28.14 -22.29
N LEU A 173 -0.13 27.75 -21.22
CA LEU A 173 -1.56 27.46 -21.28
C LEU A 173 -2.37 28.65 -21.81
N PHE A 174 -1.98 29.87 -21.43
CA PHE A 174 -2.62 31.10 -21.89
C PHE A 174 -2.43 31.31 -23.39
N GLU A 175 -1.20 31.20 -23.90
CA GLU A 175 -0.87 31.39 -25.32
C GLU A 175 -1.44 30.29 -26.24
N SER A 176 -1.63 29.09 -25.71
CA SER A 176 -2.18 27.95 -26.45
C SER A 176 -3.70 27.84 -26.37
N GLY A 177 -4.35 28.62 -25.48
CA GLY A 177 -5.77 28.50 -25.16
C GLY A 177 -6.16 27.13 -24.60
N MET A 178 -5.19 26.37 -24.06
CA MET A 178 -5.41 25.02 -23.54
C MET A 178 -5.66 25.07 -22.04
N GLN A 179 -6.58 24.24 -21.57
CA GLN A 179 -6.90 24.11 -20.15
C GLN A 179 -6.60 22.70 -19.67
N LEU A 180 -6.15 22.60 -18.42
CA LEU A 180 -5.93 21.33 -17.76
C LEU A 180 -7.23 20.82 -17.16
N ARG A 181 -7.51 19.54 -17.31
CA ARG A 181 -8.66 18.87 -16.69
C ARG A 181 -8.54 18.79 -15.18
N THR A 182 -7.32 18.65 -14.66
CA THR A 182 -7.04 18.60 -13.22
C THR A 182 -5.78 19.38 -12.88
N LYS A 183 -5.70 19.91 -11.65
CA LYS A 183 -4.50 20.58 -11.17
C LYS A 183 -3.41 19.51 -10.88
N PRO A 184 -2.24 19.59 -11.52
CA PRO A 184 -1.13 18.68 -11.23
C PRO A 184 -0.70 18.85 -9.78
N LYS A 185 -0.47 17.72 -9.11
CA LYS A 185 0.00 17.64 -7.73
C LYS A 185 0.97 16.49 -7.55
N ALA A 186 1.78 16.56 -6.52
CA ALA A 186 2.62 15.46 -6.06
C ALA A 186 1.77 14.28 -5.54
N PRO A 187 2.30 13.04 -5.60
CA PRO A 187 1.67 11.90 -4.94
C PRO A 187 1.59 12.14 -3.42
N ILE A 188 0.59 11.56 -2.78
CA ILE A 188 0.45 11.57 -1.31
C ILE A 188 1.35 10.46 -0.74
N HIS A 189 1.73 10.58 0.53
CA HIS A 189 2.46 9.54 1.25
C HIS A 189 1.76 8.18 1.07
N PRO A 190 2.45 7.10 0.64
CA PRO A 190 1.82 5.81 0.35
C PRO A 190 1.01 5.23 1.52
N ALA A 191 1.53 5.32 2.75
CA ALA A 191 0.80 4.86 3.93
C ALA A 191 -0.47 5.68 4.22
N ILE A 192 -0.47 7.00 3.93
CA ILE A 192 -1.67 7.83 4.10
C ILE A 192 -2.70 7.45 3.05
N SER A 193 -2.30 7.34 1.78
CA SER A 193 -3.18 6.90 0.70
C SER A 193 -3.75 5.50 0.94
N PHE A 194 -2.94 4.58 1.50
CA PHE A 194 -3.39 3.25 1.87
C PHE A 194 -4.36 3.29 3.04
N ALA A 195 -4.07 4.07 4.09
CA ALA A 195 -4.95 4.21 5.24
C ALA A 195 -6.31 4.79 4.85
N GLU A 196 -6.34 5.84 4.04
CA GLU A 196 -7.59 6.44 3.52
C GLU A 196 -8.45 5.37 2.81
N GLN A 197 -7.86 4.64 1.87
CA GLN A 197 -8.58 3.60 1.13
C GLN A 197 -9.05 2.46 2.05
N PHE A 198 -8.18 1.99 2.94
CA PHE A 198 -8.48 0.91 3.88
C PHE A 198 -9.69 1.23 4.77
N TRP A 199 -9.79 2.47 5.27
CA TRP A 199 -10.92 2.87 6.11
C TRP A 199 -12.21 3.04 5.31
N ILE A 200 -12.14 3.53 4.07
CA ILE A 200 -13.29 3.58 3.17
C ILE A 200 -13.83 2.17 2.93
N ASP A 201 -12.95 1.22 2.60
CA ASP A 201 -13.33 -0.17 2.31
C ASP A 201 -13.90 -0.88 3.55
N MET A 202 -13.35 -0.63 4.74
CA MET A 202 -13.88 -1.17 6.00
C MET A 202 -15.28 -0.65 6.32
N GLN A 203 -15.58 0.62 6.06
CA GLN A 203 -16.90 1.20 6.30
C GLN A 203 -17.94 0.66 5.32
N GLY A 204 -17.58 0.56 4.04
CA GLY A 204 -18.47 -0.02 3.01
C GLY A 204 -18.72 -1.53 3.17
N SER A 205 -17.98 -2.22 4.05
CA SER A 205 -18.20 -3.63 4.39
C SER A 205 -19.17 -3.82 5.56
N LEU A 206 -19.63 -2.73 6.20
CA LEU A 206 -20.55 -2.73 7.35
C LEU A 206 -21.98 -2.29 6.97
N GLU A 207 -22.19 -1.83 5.73
CA GLU A 207 -23.48 -1.47 5.13
C GLU A 207 -23.98 -2.59 4.21
#